data_AF-A0A147BR71-F1
#
_entry.id   AF-A0A147BR71-F1
#
_cell.length_a   1.000
_cell.length_b   1.000
_cell.length_c   1.000
_cell.angle_alpha   90.00
_cell.angle_beta   90.00
_cell.angle_gamma   90.00
#
_symmetry.space_group_name_H-M   'P 1'
#
loop_
_entity.id
_entity.type
_entity.pdbx_description
1 polymer ?
#
loop_
_entity_poly.entity_id
_entity_poly.type
_entity_poly.pdbx_seq_one_letter_code
_entity_poly.pdbx_strand_id
1 'polypeptide(L)'
;VRAVTGVPDEDSDECVDDSEEPNVCESEVPMSARVLDAADLLRRFFGAHDDGEDGLEIAAAAEKAIIRLKKTRQTSIMDFFAAK
;
A
#
# COMPACT_ATOMS: atom_id res chain seq x y z
N VAL A 1 -41.60 -49.53 -5.84
CA VAL A 1 -41.61 -48.98 -7.23
C VAL A 1 -42.19 -47.58 -7.16
N ARG A 2 -41.37 -46.54 -7.38
CA ARG A 2 -41.82 -45.14 -7.47
C ARG A 2 -41.23 -44.55 -8.74
N ALA A 3 -42.08 -43.86 -9.49
CA ALA A 3 -41.93 -43.56 -10.90
C ALA A 3 -40.96 -42.42 -11.23
N VAL A 4 -40.51 -42.46 -12.49
CA VAL A 4 -39.63 -41.56 -13.25
C VAL A 4 -40.34 -40.28 -13.70
N THR A 5 -39.62 -39.16 -13.71
CA THR A 5 -39.62 -38.07 -14.72
C THR A 5 -38.31 -37.30 -14.47
N GLY A 6 -37.44 -36.90 -15.40
CA GLY A 6 -37.35 -36.80 -16.86
C GLY A 6 -35.99 -36.10 -17.11
N VAL A 7 -35.43 -36.26 -18.31
CA VAL A 7 -33.99 -36.07 -18.66
C VAL A 7 -33.68 -34.58 -19.05
N PRO A 8 -32.48 -34.21 -19.59
CA PRO A 8 -31.40 -33.39 -19.01
C PRO A 8 -31.15 -32.03 -19.74
N ASP A 9 -30.15 -31.25 -19.31
CA ASP A 9 -29.24 -30.40 -20.12
C ASP A 9 -28.38 -29.59 -19.12
N GLU A 10 -27.08 -29.87 -18.97
CA GLU A 10 -25.96 -29.30 -19.75
C GLU A 10 -25.85 -27.77 -19.66
N ASP A 11 -24.65 -27.35 -19.24
CA ASP A 11 -24.06 -26.02 -19.33
C ASP A 11 -24.83 -24.83 -18.73
N SER A 12 -24.60 -24.61 -17.44
CA SER A 12 -24.48 -23.23 -16.96
C SER A 12 -23.08 -23.07 -16.37
N ASP A 13 -22.11 -22.98 -17.28
CA ASP A 13 -20.83 -22.31 -17.05
C ASP A 13 -21.16 -20.83 -16.75
N GLU A 14 -21.64 -20.58 -15.53
CA GLU A 14 -21.74 -19.24 -14.99
C GLU A 14 -20.30 -18.78 -14.74
N CYS A 15 -19.71 -18.25 -15.81
CA CYS A 15 -18.56 -17.39 -15.73
C CYS A 15 -18.94 -16.22 -14.83
N VAL A 16 -18.73 -16.40 -13.53
CA VAL A 16 -18.68 -15.34 -12.55
C VAL A 16 -17.57 -14.43 -13.04
N ASP A 17 -17.94 -13.37 -13.74
CA ASP A 17 -17.05 -12.26 -14.01
C ASP A 17 -16.82 -11.54 -12.68
N ASP A 18 -16.00 -12.15 -11.83
CA ASP A 18 -15.39 -11.56 -10.64
C ASP A 18 -14.35 -10.49 -11.04
N SER A 19 -14.49 -9.88 -12.23
CA SER A 19 -13.85 -8.61 -12.57
C SER A 19 -14.56 -7.46 -11.84
N GLU A 20 -14.75 -7.59 -10.53
CA GLU A 20 -14.69 -6.42 -9.68
C GLU A 20 -13.23 -5.96 -9.77
N GLU A 21 -12.93 -5.09 -10.74
CA GLU A 21 -11.67 -4.36 -10.77
C GLU A 21 -11.43 -3.91 -9.34
N PRO A 22 -10.30 -4.32 -8.69
CA PRO A 22 -10.10 -4.02 -7.29
C PRO A 22 -10.27 -2.52 -7.19
N ASN A 23 -11.26 -2.07 -6.43
CA ASN A 23 -11.55 -0.65 -6.27
C ASN A 23 -10.25 -0.01 -5.81
N VAL A 24 -9.47 0.52 -6.76
CA VAL A 24 -8.22 1.21 -6.52
C VAL A 24 -8.70 2.54 -6.00
N CYS A 25 -9.12 2.54 -4.74
CA CYS A 25 -9.29 3.75 -3.99
C CYS A 25 -7.93 4.43 -4.10
N GLU A 26 -7.86 5.48 -4.94
CA GLU A 26 -6.64 6.25 -5.17
C GLU A 26 -6.24 6.79 -3.80
N SER A 27 -5.39 6.05 -3.10
CA SER A 27 -4.96 6.40 -1.76
C SER A 27 -4.26 7.74 -1.90
N GLU A 28 -4.89 8.78 -1.38
CA GLU A 28 -4.42 10.15 -1.52
C GLU A 28 -2.96 10.21 -1.06
N VAL A 29 -2.06 10.63 -1.95
CA VAL A 29 -0.63 10.67 -1.66
C VAL A 29 -0.43 11.55 -0.42
N PRO A 30 0.04 10.99 0.71
CA PRO A 30 0.07 11.76 1.94
C PRO A 30 1.05 12.92 1.82
N MET A 31 0.65 14.09 2.31
CA MET A 31 1.52 15.24 2.42
C MET A 31 2.81 14.86 3.18
N SER A 32 3.96 15.36 2.74
CA SER A 32 5.27 14.95 3.25
C SER A 32 5.50 15.08 4.77
N ALA A 33 4.68 15.87 5.48
CA ALA A 33 4.65 15.92 6.94
C ALA A 33 4.01 14.64 7.52
N ARG A 34 2.86 14.23 6.97
CA ARG A 34 2.12 13.03 7.36
C ARG A 34 2.94 11.73 7.18
N VAL A 35 3.86 11.72 6.22
CA VAL A 35 4.71 10.54 5.98
C VAL A 35 5.75 10.32 7.10
N LEU A 36 6.29 11.40 7.69
CA LEU A 36 7.18 11.27 8.85
C LEU A 36 6.41 10.91 10.12
N ASP A 37 5.20 11.46 10.29
CA ASP A 37 4.32 11.10 11.40
C ASP A 37 3.93 9.60 11.34
N ALA A 38 3.70 9.08 10.13
CA ALA A 38 3.44 7.65 9.92
C ALA A 38 4.66 6.77 10.25
N ALA A 39 5.88 7.20 9.88
CA ALA A 39 7.11 6.49 10.24
C ALA A 39 7.32 6.47 11.76
N ASP A 40 7.02 7.58 12.45
CA ASP A 40 7.08 7.66 13.91
C ASP A 40 6.03 6.77 14.57
N LEU A 41 4.81 6.70 14.02
CA LEU A 41 3.77 5.79 14.50
C LEU A 41 4.22 4.33 14.38
N LEU A 42 4.79 3.94 13.24
CA LEU A 42 5.33 2.58 13.04
C LEU A 42 6.43 2.27 14.05
N ARG A 43 7.36 3.21 14.26
CA ARG A 43 8.42 3.06 15.26
C ARG A 43 7.87 2.84 16.66
N ARG A 44 6.87 3.62 17.08
CA ARG A 44 6.22 3.47 18.39
C ARG A 44 5.47 2.16 18.51
N PHE A 45 4.80 1.74 17.44
CA PHE A 45 4.07 0.48 17.38
C PHE A 45 5.04 -0.69 17.56
N PHE A 46 6.07 -0.80 16.72
CA PHE A 46 7.03 -1.89 16.81
C PHE A 46 7.86 -1.86 18.10
N GLY A 47 8.21 -0.67 18.60
CA GLY A 47 8.93 -0.53 19.87
C GLY A 47 8.12 -0.94 21.11
N ALA A 48 6.80 -1.14 20.98
CA ALA A 48 5.95 -1.65 22.05
C ALA A 48 5.84 -3.18 22.06
N HIS A 49 6.41 -3.88 21.07
CA HIS A 49 6.38 -5.33 20.95
C HIS A 49 7.77 -5.94 21.17
N ASP A 50 7.85 -7.03 21.95
CA ASP A 50 9.11 -7.71 22.26
C ASP A 50 9.82 -8.24 21.00
N ASP A 51 9.06 -8.64 19.97
CA ASP A 51 9.57 -9.13 18.68
C ASP A 51 9.60 -8.02 17.60
N GLY A 52 9.58 -6.75 17.99
CA GLY A 52 9.45 -5.61 17.08
C GLY A 52 10.72 -5.18 16.35
N GLU A 53 11.85 -5.86 16.55
CA GLU A 53 13.17 -5.41 16.05
C GLU A 53 13.21 -5.22 14.53
N ASP A 54 12.72 -6.19 13.75
CA ASP A 54 12.63 -6.08 12.28
C ASP A 54 11.73 -4.91 11.86
N GLY A 55 10.61 -4.72 12.55
CA GLY A 55 9.71 -3.59 12.31
C GLY A 55 10.35 -2.23 12.62
N LEU A 56 11.20 -2.16 13.65
CA LEU A 56 11.97 -0.96 13.98
C LEU A 56 13.02 -0.65 12.91
N GLU A 57 13.71 -1.66 12.37
CA GLU A 57 14.64 -1.49 11.26
C GLU A 57 13.92 -0.95 10.00
N ILE A 58 12.74 -1.51 9.69
CA ILE A 58 11.90 -1.06 8.58
C ILE A 58 11.45 0.39 8.77
N ALA A 59 10.99 0.75 9.98
CA ALA A 59 10.57 2.13 10.29
C ALA A 59 11.74 3.13 10.13
N ALA A 60 12.94 2.77 10.60
CA ALA A 60 14.14 3.58 10.46
C ALA A 60 14.58 3.72 8.98
N ALA A 61 14.49 2.65 8.19
CA ALA A 61 14.77 2.69 6.76
C ALA A 61 13.80 3.61 6.01
N ALA A 62 12.50 3.54 6.34
CA ALA A 62 11.47 4.41 5.77
C ALA A 62 11.74 5.89 6.10
N GLU A 63 12.02 6.21 7.38
CA GLU A 63 12.36 7.58 7.80
C GLU A 63 13.54 8.13 7.00
N LYS A 64 14.61 7.35 6.87
CA LYS A 64 15.82 7.72 6.11
C LYS A 64 15.52 7.96 4.63
N ALA A 65 14.66 7.13 4.02
CA ALA A 65 14.25 7.30 2.63
C ALA A 65 13.47 8.62 2.43
N ILE A 66 12.55 8.95 3.35
CA ILE A 66 11.76 10.18 3.30
C ILE A 66 12.65 11.42 3.43
N ILE A 67 13.59 11.40 4.37
CA ILE A 67 14.55 12.52 4.56
C ILE A 67 15.39 12.73 3.30
N ARG A 68 15.91 11.64 2.71
CA ARG A 68 16.67 11.71 1.45
C ARG A 68 15.83 12.31 0.33
N LEU A 69 14.59 11.86 0.14
CA LEU A 69 13.69 12.38 -0.88
C LEU A 69 13.44 13.89 -0.70
N LYS A 70 13.18 14.32 0.54
CA LYS A 70 13.03 15.75 0.87
C LYS A 70 14.28 16.56 0.53
N LYS A 71 15.46 16.04 0.86
CA LYS A 71 16.73 16.71 0.56
C LYS A 71 16.98 16.80 -0.95
N THR A 72 16.79 15.71 -1.69
CA THR A 72 16.93 15.71 -3.16
C THR A 72 16.00 16.74 -3.81
N ARG A 73 14.75 16.83 -3.34
CA ARG A 73 13.80 17.84 -3.83
C ARG A 73 14.27 19.26 -3.54
N GLN A 74 14.80 19.52 -2.33
CA GLN A 74 15.36 20.84 -1.99
C GLN A 74 16.57 21.20 -2.86
N THR A 75 17.51 20.27 -3.06
CA THR A 75 18.68 20.48 -3.92
C THR A 75 18.26 20.77 -5.36
N SER A 76 17.33 19.99 -5.92
CA SER A 76 16.80 20.22 -7.27
C SER A 76 16.18 21.61 -7.44
N ILE A 77 15.45 22.10 -6.43
CA ILE A 77 14.89 23.47 -6.45
C ILE A 77 16.01 24.51 -6.39
N MET A 78 17.00 24.31 -5.52
CA MET A 78 18.12 25.25 -5.38
C MET A 78 18.96 25.33 -6.65
N ASP A 79 19.23 24.19 -7.30
CA ASP A 79 19.96 24.11 -8.57
C ASP A 79 19.21 24.83 -9.70
N PHE A 80 17.88 24.73 -9.73
CA PHE A 80 17.05 25.47 -10.67
C PHE A 80 17.20 27.00 -10.52
N PHE A 81 17.31 27.51 -9.29
CA PHE A 81 17.52 28.93 -9.04
C PHE A 81 18.99 29.37 -9.15
N ALA A 82 19.94 28.45 -9.02
CA ALA A 82 21.37 28.73 -9.11
C ALA A 82 21.90 28.72 -10.56
N ALA A 83 21.18 28.08 -11.50
CA ALA A 83 21.46 28.15 -12.92
C ALA A 83 21.07 29.53 -13.49
N LYS A 84 21.93 30.53 -13.26
CA LYS A 84 21.86 31.85 -13.90
C LYS A 84 23.21 32.24 -14.51
#